data_AF-A0ABD0LJG0-F1
#
_entry.id   AF-A0ABD0LJG0-F1
#
_cell.length_a   1.000
_cell.length_b   1.000
_cell.length_c   1.000
_cell.angle_alpha   90.00
_cell.angle_beta   90.00
_cell.angle_gamma   90.00
#
_symmetry.space_group_name_H-M   'P 1'
#
loop_
_entity.id
_entity.type
_entity.pdbx_description
1 polymer ?
#
loop_
_entity_poly.entity_id
_entity_poly.type
_entity_poly.pdbx_seq_one_letter_code
_entity_poly.pdbx_strand_id
1 'polypeptide(L)'
;MATDTTALNEEEMTFVAHCTFLFLLAGRLRLSKLKTGTDGWDGASQGYDYATTFGGRGFSILDADTMTRVYDSGDWFERHIAEGALDTERAMFNTQVGSDSQPQSQLFDQASPEFGPSPSAIAVGSAGDSVRVVVISNGVAGGLYVYSVSSGPSVQFESHLRRGTPGLTWADSYAREDGSVGEPGVTDLLFIDDQGQQTLVAVCVCV
;
A
#
# COMPACT_ATOMS: atom_id res chain seq x y z
N MET A 1 31.10 -15.81 -27.42
CA MET A 1 29.86 -16.44 -26.90
C MET A 1 30.10 -16.61 -25.41
N ALA A 2 29.78 -15.58 -24.63
CA ALA A 2 29.89 -15.60 -23.18
C ALA A 2 28.64 -14.86 -22.68
N THR A 3 27.60 -15.65 -22.43
CA THR A 3 26.42 -15.22 -21.67
C THR A 3 26.81 -15.28 -20.21
N ASP A 4 27.18 -14.13 -19.67
CA ASP A 4 27.26 -13.92 -18.22
C ASP A 4 25.84 -13.64 -17.74
N THR A 5 25.14 -14.69 -17.35
CA THR A 5 23.87 -14.61 -16.63
C THR A 5 24.18 -14.91 -15.17
N THR A 6 24.50 -13.87 -14.42
CA THR A 6 24.42 -13.87 -12.96
C THR A 6 22.95 -14.02 -12.59
N ALA A 7 22.49 -15.27 -12.52
CA ALA A 7 21.25 -15.61 -11.86
C ALA A 7 21.40 -15.18 -10.39
N LEU A 8 20.65 -14.17 -9.99
CA LEU A 8 20.51 -13.79 -8.58
C LEU A 8 19.81 -14.96 -7.90
N ASN A 9 20.46 -15.51 -6.88
CA ASN A 9 20.01 -16.68 -6.15
C ASN A 9 18.63 -16.38 -5.55
N GLU A 10 17.62 -17.16 -5.94
CA GLU A 10 16.20 -16.95 -5.60
C GLU A 10 15.87 -17.12 -4.09
N GLU A 11 16.85 -17.46 -3.25
CA GLU A 11 16.65 -17.82 -1.84
C GLU A 11 16.82 -16.66 -0.83
N GLU A 12 17.35 -15.49 -1.23
CA GLU A 12 17.70 -14.42 -0.27
C GLU A 12 17.00 -13.08 -0.52
N MET A 13 15.79 -13.06 -1.08
CA MET A 13 15.02 -11.81 -1.17
C MET A 13 14.34 -11.50 0.17
N THR A 14 15.00 -10.69 1.00
CA THR A 14 14.45 -10.23 2.28
C THR A 14 13.55 -9.01 2.06
N PHE A 15 12.26 -9.14 2.36
CA PHE A 15 11.29 -8.06 2.20
C PHE A 15 11.33 -7.11 3.39
N VAL A 16 11.89 -5.91 3.18
CA VAL A 16 11.95 -4.84 4.20
C VAL A 16 10.89 -3.78 3.87
N ALA A 17 9.76 -3.82 4.58
CA ALA A 17 8.73 -2.77 4.50
C ALA A 17 9.11 -1.62 5.46
N HIS A 18 9.54 -0.49 4.91
CA HIS A 18 9.89 0.70 5.70
C HIS A 18 8.73 1.71 5.62
N CYS A 19 7.93 1.82 6.69
CA CYS A 19 6.83 2.78 6.81
C CYS A 19 7.27 3.93 7.72
N THR A 20 7.42 5.16 7.20
CA THR A 20 7.95 6.31 7.96
C THR A 20 7.07 7.56 7.80
N PHE A 21 6.86 8.29 8.91
CA PHE A 21 5.83 9.33 9.12
C PHE A 21 6.42 10.71 9.54
N LEU A 22 6.14 11.83 8.83
CA LEU A 22 5.87 13.21 9.37
C LEU A 22 5.67 14.31 8.27
N PHE A 23 5.23 15.54 8.65
CA PHE A 23 4.27 16.42 7.94
C PHE A 23 4.74 17.87 7.56
N LEU A 24 4.37 18.55 6.42
CA LEU A 24 3.32 19.61 6.22
C LEU A 24 3.26 20.31 4.79
N LEU A 25 2.05 20.44 4.20
CA LEU A 25 1.48 21.19 3.03
C LEU A 25 2.30 21.85 1.88
N ALA A 26 2.07 21.34 0.65
CA ALA A 26 1.61 22.05 -0.56
C ALA A 26 0.80 21.08 -1.45
N GLY A 27 -0.51 21.31 -1.64
CA GLY A 27 -1.39 20.46 -2.48
C GLY A 27 -1.56 19.01 -1.99
N ARG A 28 -2.26 18.79 -0.86
CA ARG A 28 -2.41 17.50 -0.12
C ARG A 28 -1.12 16.70 0.14
N LEU A 29 0.04 17.19 -0.27
CA LEU A 29 1.35 16.61 -0.02
C LEU A 29 2.00 17.33 1.15
N ARG A 30 2.50 16.58 2.12
CA ARG A 30 3.10 17.14 3.33
C ARG A 30 4.63 17.24 3.17
N LEU A 31 5.17 18.46 3.17
CA LEU A 31 6.59 18.82 2.98
C LEU A 31 7.31 19.02 4.32
N SER A 32 8.62 18.79 4.38
CA SER A 32 9.41 19.14 5.57
C SER A 32 9.35 20.65 5.89
N LYS A 33 9.31 21.00 7.17
CA LYS A 33 9.33 22.39 7.70
C LYS A 33 10.46 22.66 8.68
N LEU A 34 11.50 21.83 8.64
CA LEU A 34 12.64 21.91 9.55
C LEU A 34 13.50 23.17 9.29
N LYS A 35 13.33 23.82 8.12
CA LYS A 35 14.07 25.04 7.74
C LYS A 35 15.57 24.82 7.79
N THR A 36 16.03 23.72 7.19
CA THR A 36 17.44 23.35 7.12
C THR A 36 17.89 23.33 5.66
N GLY A 37 19.19 23.41 5.42
CA GLY A 37 19.71 23.23 4.05
C GLY A 37 19.32 21.87 3.45
N THR A 38 18.96 20.88 4.27
CA THR A 38 18.52 19.55 3.82
C THR A 38 17.10 19.55 3.26
N ASP A 39 16.19 20.39 3.78
CA ASP A 39 14.82 20.50 3.29
C ASP A 39 14.61 21.60 2.25
N GLY A 40 15.70 22.11 1.67
CA GLY A 40 15.70 23.12 0.63
C GLY A 40 15.47 24.53 1.15
N TRP A 41 15.48 24.76 2.47
CA TRP A 41 15.34 26.10 3.03
C TRP A 41 16.60 26.93 2.82
N ASP A 42 16.44 28.08 2.18
CA ASP A 42 17.45 29.12 2.05
C ASP A 42 17.13 30.29 2.99
N GLY A 43 18.03 30.50 3.96
CA GLY A 43 17.93 31.60 4.91
C GLY A 43 18.11 32.99 4.29
N ALA A 44 18.72 33.10 3.09
CA ALA A 44 18.93 34.37 2.41
C ALA A 44 17.65 34.83 1.67
N SER A 45 16.99 33.94 0.94
CA SER A 45 15.72 34.20 0.26
C SER A 45 14.50 34.12 1.19
N GLN A 46 14.67 33.62 2.42
CA GLN A 46 13.56 33.28 3.34
C GLN A 46 12.53 32.36 2.67
N GLY A 47 13.00 31.44 1.82
CA GLY A 47 12.19 30.57 0.98
C GLY A 47 12.74 29.16 0.88
N TYR A 48 12.06 28.33 0.10
CA TYR A 48 12.49 26.97 -0.22
C TYR A 48 12.92 26.91 -1.69
N ASP A 49 14.14 26.46 -1.96
CA ASP A 49 14.68 26.26 -3.32
C ASP A 49 14.19 24.95 -3.95
N TYR A 50 13.91 23.94 -3.13
CA TYR A 50 13.31 22.67 -3.54
C TYR A 50 12.44 22.10 -2.42
N ALA A 51 11.47 21.26 -2.80
CA ALA A 51 10.58 20.60 -1.86
C ALA A 51 11.09 19.20 -1.53
N THR A 52 11.42 18.96 -0.26
CA THR A 52 11.71 17.60 0.24
C THR A 52 10.44 17.00 0.83
N THR A 53 9.97 15.92 0.20
CA THR A 53 8.90 15.07 0.69
C THR A 53 9.51 13.77 1.19
N PHE A 54 8.98 13.23 2.29
CA PHE A 54 9.32 11.89 2.73
C PHE A 54 8.14 10.98 2.39
N GLY A 55 8.39 9.97 1.54
CA GLY A 55 7.51 8.83 1.32
C GLY A 55 6.56 8.93 0.12
N GLY A 56 6.81 8.10 -0.89
CA GLY A 56 5.71 7.45 -1.61
C GLY A 56 5.07 6.43 -0.67
N ARG A 57 3.75 6.36 -0.65
CA ARG A 57 3.01 5.48 0.27
C ARG A 57 2.80 4.13 -0.39
N GLY A 58 3.92 3.46 -0.56
CA GLY A 58 4.05 2.23 -1.31
C GLY A 58 4.86 1.20 -0.57
N PHE A 59 5.31 0.19 -1.29
CA PHE A 59 6.28 -0.77 -0.80
C PHE A 59 7.49 -0.79 -1.75
N SER A 60 8.61 -1.22 -1.20
CA SER A 60 9.81 -1.45 -1.97
C SER A 60 10.32 -2.85 -1.70
N ILE A 61 10.99 -3.41 -2.71
CA ILE A 61 11.72 -4.66 -2.58
C ILE A 61 13.19 -4.32 -2.67
N LEU A 62 13.95 -4.81 -1.69
CA LEU A 62 15.39 -4.65 -1.62
C LEU A 62 16.05 -6.00 -1.89
N ASP A 63 17.20 -5.94 -2.55
CA ASP A 63 18.13 -7.05 -2.61
C ASP A 63 18.81 -7.18 -1.24
N ALA A 64 18.79 -8.36 -0.63
CA ALA A 64 19.25 -8.51 0.77
C ALA A 64 20.77 -8.39 0.91
N ASP A 65 21.53 -8.80 -0.10
CA ASP A 65 23.00 -8.78 -0.07
C ASP A 65 23.54 -7.37 -0.23
N THR A 66 23.01 -6.66 -1.21
CA THR A 66 23.50 -5.33 -1.61
C THR A 66 22.73 -4.21 -0.92
N MET A 67 21.59 -4.50 -0.30
CA MET A 67 20.63 -3.53 0.23
C MET A 67 20.18 -2.51 -0.82
N THR A 68 20.30 -2.85 -2.10
CA THR A 68 19.89 -1.98 -3.20
C THR A 68 18.40 -2.14 -3.46
N ARG A 69 17.75 -1.04 -3.84
CA ARG A 69 16.32 -1.04 -4.14
C ARG A 69 16.08 -1.62 -5.53
N VAL A 70 15.44 -2.79 -5.56
CA VAL A 70 15.11 -3.58 -6.75
C VAL A 70 13.79 -3.12 -7.36
N TYR A 71 12.82 -2.81 -6.50
CA TYR A 71 11.51 -2.32 -6.91
C TYR A 71 11.00 -1.26 -5.94
N ASP A 72 10.23 -0.31 -6.46
CA ASP A 72 9.47 0.67 -5.71
C ASP A 72 8.11 0.82 -6.38
N SER A 73 7.04 0.63 -5.62
CA SER A 73 5.69 0.82 -6.15
C SER A 73 5.39 2.30 -6.41
N GLY A 74 6.11 3.24 -5.79
CA GLY A 74 5.88 4.67 -5.99
C GLY A 74 4.42 5.08 -5.67
N ASP A 75 3.75 5.68 -6.65
CA ASP A 75 2.35 6.14 -6.61
C ASP A 75 1.36 5.14 -7.24
N TRP A 76 1.80 3.90 -7.50
CA TRP A 76 1.04 2.92 -8.26
C TRP A 76 -0.32 2.63 -7.61
N PHE A 77 -0.40 2.53 -6.28
CA PHE A 77 -1.66 2.26 -5.56
C PHE A 77 -2.71 3.33 -5.86
N GLU A 78 -2.35 4.61 -5.73
CA GLU A 78 -3.26 5.71 -6.02
C GLU A 78 -3.64 5.74 -7.50
N ARG A 79 -2.67 5.58 -8.40
CA ARG A 79 -2.94 5.59 -9.84
C ARG A 79 -3.88 4.47 -10.26
N HIS A 80 -3.67 3.27 -9.75
CA HIS A 80 -4.53 2.13 -10.07
C HIS A 80 -5.96 2.37 -9.63
N ILE A 81 -6.17 2.84 -8.40
CA ILE A 81 -7.52 3.13 -7.93
C ILE A 81 -8.11 4.28 -8.75
N ALA A 82 -7.39 5.39 -8.97
CA ALA A 82 -7.92 6.54 -9.67
C ALA A 82 -8.26 6.28 -11.15
N GLU A 83 -7.44 5.48 -11.86
CA GLU A 83 -7.51 5.33 -13.32
C GLU A 83 -8.07 3.97 -13.77
N GLY A 84 -7.83 2.91 -12.99
CA GLY A 84 -8.01 1.52 -13.43
C GLY A 84 -9.03 0.70 -12.64
N ALA A 85 -9.51 1.18 -11.49
CA ALA A 85 -10.39 0.43 -10.60
C ALA A 85 -11.89 0.66 -10.89
N LEU A 86 -12.71 -0.26 -10.39
CA LEU A 86 -14.16 -0.18 -10.50
C LEU A 86 -14.71 1.05 -9.78
N ASP A 87 -15.86 1.57 -10.22
CA ASP A 87 -16.50 2.77 -9.63
C ASP A 87 -16.67 2.64 -8.09
N THR A 88 -16.96 1.44 -7.61
CA THR A 88 -17.08 1.12 -6.18
C THR A 88 -15.75 1.24 -5.43
N GLU A 89 -14.64 0.86 -6.06
CA GLU A 89 -13.32 0.98 -5.45
C GLU A 89 -12.84 2.43 -5.47
N ARG A 90 -13.12 3.16 -6.57
CA ARG A 90 -12.86 4.60 -6.65
C ARG A 90 -13.60 5.38 -5.58
N ALA A 91 -14.83 5.01 -5.26
CA ALA A 91 -15.59 5.64 -4.18
C ALA A 91 -14.89 5.55 -2.80
N MET A 92 -13.93 4.63 -2.64
CA MET A 92 -13.14 4.43 -1.42
C MET A 92 -11.69 4.90 -1.55
N PHE A 93 -11.35 5.63 -2.63
CA PHE A 93 -10.02 6.18 -2.84
C PHE A 93 -9.58 7.05 -1.64
N ASN A 94 -8.50 6.64 -0.98
CA ASN A 94 -7.90 7.32 0.18
C ASN A 94 -8.95 7.84 1.17
N THR A 95 -9.97 7.02 1.45
CA THR A 95 -11.02 7.37 2.40
C THR A 95 -10.57 7.14 3.85
N GLN A 96 -11.22 7.82 4.80
CA GLN A 96 -11.07 7.55 6.23
C GLN A 96 -12.25 6.73 6.75
N VAL A 97 -12.09 6.11 7.93
CA VAL A 97 -13.21 5.51 8.67
C VAL A 97 -13.91 6.60 9.46
N GLY A 98 -15.23 6.69 9.32
CA GLY A 98 -16.07 7.75 9.89
C GLY A 98 -16.95 7.25 11.03
N SER A 99 -17.93 8.06 11.44
CA SER A 99 -18.93 7.62 12.41
C SER A 99 -19.84 6.53 11.84
N ASP A 100 -20.47 5.75 12.72
CA ASP A 100 -21.40 4.67 12.41
C ASP A 100 -22.49 5.03 11.38
N SER A 101 -23.05 6.23 11.49
CA SER A 101 -24.13 6.78 10.66
C SER A 101 -23.64 7.42 9.36
N GLN A 102 -22.33 7.48 9.15
CA GLN A 102 -21.73 8.10 7.97
C GLN A 102 -21.56 7.06 6.84
N PRO A 103 -22.01 7.35 5.60
CA PRO A 103 -21.68 6.54 4.44
C PRO A 103 -20.17 6.38 4.25
N GLN A 104 -19.72 5.15 3.96
CA GLN A 104 -18.30 4.81 3.80
C GLN A 104 -17.59 5.70 2.75
N SER A 105 -18.28 6.02 1.65
CA SER A 105 -17.77 6.86 0.56
C SER A 105 -17.76 8.37 0.85
N GLN A 106 -18.40 8.84 1.93
CA GLN A 106 -18.49 10.28 2.21
C GLN A 106 -17.14 10.88 2.63
N LEU A 107 -16.20 10.05 3.10
CA LEU A 107 -14.84 10.46 3.47
C LEU A 107 -13.82 10.29 2.33
N PHE A 108 -14.30 10.18 1.07
CA PHE A 108 -13.46 10.11 -0.13
C PHE A 108 -12.30 11.11 -0.09
N ASP A 109 -11.10 10.61 -0.36
CA ASP A 109 -9.85 11.37 -0.49
C ASP A 109 -9.39 12.11 0.79
N GLN A 110 -10.05 11.92 1.94
CA GLN A 110 -9.67 12.60 3.19
C GLN A 110 -8.37 12.07 3.82
N ALA A 111 -7.95 10.84 3.50
CA ALA A 111 -6.67 10.29 3.95
C ALA A 111 -5.49 10.73 3.07
N SER A 112 -5.70 11.24 1.85
CA SER A 112 -4.60 11.69 0.97
C SER A 112 -3.68 12.74 1.59
N PRO A 113 -4.18 13.74 2.34
CA PRO A 113 -3.35 14.68 3.10
C PRO A 113 -2.56 14.04 4.23
N GLU A 114 -2.92 12.85 4.69
CA GLU A 114 -2.34 12.17 5.82
C GLU A 114 -1.54 10.95 5.36
N PHE A 115 -2.22 9.81 5.25
CA PHE A 115 -1.65 8.48 5.13
C PHE A 115 -1.90 7.84 3.77
N GLY A 116 -2.64 8.51 2.87
CA GLY A 116 -2.99 8.04 1.52
C GLY A 116 -3.53 6.62 1.55
N PRO A 117 -3.03 5.71 0.69
CA PRO A 117 -3.45 4.30 0.66
C PRO A 117 -2.97 3.49 1.87
N SER A 118 -2.27 4.11 2.83
CA SER A 118 -1.92 3.61 4.16
C SER A 118 -1.61 2.11 4.21
N PRO A 119 -0.59 1.62 3.47
CA PRO A 119 -0.21 0.22 3.52
C PRO A 119 0.16 -0.17 4.95
N SER A 120 -0.49 -1.21 5.48
CA SER A 120 -0.44 -1.54 6.91
C SER A 120 0.14 -2.92 7.21
N ALA A 121 -0.05 -3.88 6.31
CA ALA A 121 0.45 -5.23 6.45
C ALA A 121 0.94 -5.77 5.11
N ILE A 122 1.86 -6.72 5.19
CA ILE A 122 2.45 -7.41 4.05
C ILE A 122 2.55 -8.89 4.38
N ALA A 123 2.18 -9.74 3.43
CA ALA A 123 2.41 -11.18 3.50
C ALA A 123 3.04 -11.66 2.20
N VAL A 124 3.94 -12.64 2.32
CA VAL A 124 4.59 -13.27 1.18
C VAL A 124 4.26 -14.76 1.21
N GLY A 125 3.74 -15.26 0.09
CA GLY A 125 3.45 -16.66 -0.13
C GLY A 125 4.10 -17.15 -1.42
N SER A 126 3.82 -18.40 -1.80
CA SER A 126 4.35 -19.02 -3.01
C SER A 126 3.22 -19.56 -3.89
N ALA A 127 3.30 -19.33 -5.20
CA ALA A 127 2.44 -19.93 -6.20
C ALA A 127 3.28 -20.86 -7.10
N GLY A 128 3.38 -22.12 -6.70
CA GLY A 128 4.35 -23.06 -7.30
C GLY A 128 5.79 -22.74 -6.90
N ASP A 129 6.75 -23.27 -7.65
CA ASP A 129 8.16 -23.28 -7.22
C ASP A 129 8.85 -21.92 -7.43
N SER A 130 8.54 -21.21 -8.52
CA SER A 130 9.31 -20.05 -8.99
C SER A 130 8.59 -18.70 -8.89
N VAL A 131 7.36 -18.67 -8.38
CA VAL A 131 6.59 -17.42 -8.23
C VAL A 131 6.32 -17.17 -6.76
N ARG A 132 6.77 -16.01 -6.26
CA ARG A 132 6.37 -15.48 -4.96
C ARG A 132 5.20 -14.54 -5.14
N VAL A 133 4.23 -14.63 -4.25
CA VAL A 133 3.07 -13.75 -4.23
C VAL A 133 3.22 -12.82 -3.04
N VAL A 134 3.27 -11.52 -3.30
CA VAL A 134 3.36 -10.47 -2.28
C VAL A 134 2.01 -9.81 -2.19
N VAL A 135 1.41 -9.84 -1.00
CA VAL A 135 0.11 -9.20 -0.75
C VAL A 135 0.30 -8.09 0.25
N ILE A 136 -0.27 -6.93 -0.04
CA ILE A 136 -0.17 -5.73 0.77
C ILE A 136 -1.57 -5.21 1.04
N SER A 137 -1.89 -4.91 2.29
CA SER A 137 -3.20 -4.38 2.66
C SER A 137 -3.23 -2.86 2.72
N ASN A 138 -4.34 -2.27 2.28
CA ASN A 138 -4.70 -0.89 2.60
C ASN A 138 -5.36 -0.86 3.99
N GLY A 139 -4.68 -0.29 4.97
CA GLY A 139 -5.10 -0.36 6.38
C GLY A 139 -6.31 0.48 6.74
N VAL A 140 -6.65 1.53 5.99
CA VAL A 140 -7.76 2.43 6.36
C VAL A 140 -9.00 2.10 5.56
N ALA A 141 -8.91 2.22 4.23
CA ALA A 141 -10.05 1.93 3.39
C ALA A 141 -10.39 0.44 3.47
N GLY A 142 -9.39 -0.42 3.60
CA GLY A 142 -9.48 -1.85 3.32
C GLY A 142 -9.10 -2.17 1.87
N GLY A 143 -8.89 -3.45 1.58
CA GLY A 143 -8.48 -3.93 0.26
C GLY A 143 -7.03 -4.43 0.24
N LEU A 144 -6.76 -5.31 -0.72
CA LEU A 144 -5.50 -6.04 -0.86
C LEU A 144 -4.93 -5.80 -2.25
N TYR A 145 -3.68 -5.40 -2.33
CA TYR A 145 -2.90 -5.35 -3.56
C TYR A 145 -2.08 -6.63 -3.67
N VAL A 146 -2.18 -7.31 -4.80
CA VAL A 146 -1.50 -8.59 -5.06
C VAL A 146 -0.47 -8.36 -6.15
N TYR A 147 0.77 -8.75 -5.85
CA TYR A 147 1.90 -8.73 -6.76
C TYR A 147 2.46 -10.14 -6.93
N SER A 148 2.92 -10.46 -8.13
CA SER A 148 3.75 -11.63 -8.37
C SER A 148 5.20 -11.20 -8.58
N VAL A 149 6.11 -12.03 -8.08
CA VAL A 149 7.55 -11.89 -8.26
C VAL A 149 8.05 -13.22 -8.79
N SER A 150 8.41 -13.25 -10.08
CA SER A 150 9.05 -14.38 -10.73
C SER A 150 10.57 -14.25 -10.65
N SER A 151 11.32 -15.26 -11.13
CA SER A 151 12.78 -15.29 -11.09
C SER A 151 13.44 -13.96 -11.49
N GLY A 152 14.10 -13.32 -10.50
CA GLY A 152 14.73 -11.99 -10.61
C GLY A 152 13.88 -10.81 -10.12
N PRO A 153 14.28 -9.54 -10.42
CA PRO A 153 13.56 -8.31 -10.05
C PRO A 153 12.16 -8.10 -10.64
N SER A 154 11.59 -9.08 -11.34
CA SER A 154 10.39 -8.87 -12.16
C SER A 154 9.14 -8.88 -11.27
N VAL A 155 8.78 -7.70 -10.78
CA VAL A 155 7.56 -7.48 -9.99
C VAL A 155 6.42 -7.09 -10.92
N GLN A 156 5.32 -7.83 -10.87
CA GLN A 156 4.11 -7.54 -11.63
C GLN A 156 2.94 -7.33 -10.69
N PHE A 157 2.13 -6.31 -10.98
CA PHE A 157 0.85 -6.16 -10.32
C PHE A 157 -0.15 -7.13 -10.95
N GLU A 158 -0.79 -7.94 -10.12
CA GLU A 158 -1.77 -8.94 -10.56
C GLU A 158 -3.20 -8.42 -10.40
N SER A 159 -3.54 -7.98 -9.19
CA SER A 159 -4.91 -7.56 -8.89
C SER A 159 -5.01 -6.74 -7.62
N HIS A 160 -6.10 -5.97 -7.54
CA HIS A 160 -6.55 -5.32 -6.33
C HIS A 160 -7.90 -5.94 -5.97
N LEU A 161 -8.02 -6.36 -4.71
CA LEU A 161 -9.21 -7.03 -4.20
C LEU A 161 -9.74 -6.23 -3.03
N ARG A 162 -10.93 -5.67 -3.22
CA ARG A 162 -11.67 -4.98 -2.17
C ARG A 162 -13.11 -5.47 -2.18
N ARG A 163 -13.61 -5.90 -1.02
CA ARG A 163 -15.04 -6.13 -0.81
C ARG A 163 -15.71 -4.87 -0.27
N GLY A 164 -17.02 -4.93 -0.07
CA GLY A 164 -17.76 -3.86 0.57
C GLY A 164 -18.59 -2.99 -0.38
N THR A 165 -19.54 -2.27 0.21
CA THR A 165 -20.52 -1.43 -0.49
C THR A 165 -20.39 0.02 -0.02
N PRO A 166 -19.61 0.87 -0.73
CA PRO A 166 -19.27 2.23 -0.32
C PRO A 166 -20.45 3.17 -0.05
N GLY A 167 -21.63 2.85 -0.57
CA GLY A 167 -22.85 3.65 -0.42
C GLY A 167 -23.59 3.45 0.90
N LEU A 168 -23.20 2.46 1.70
CA LEU A 168 -23.83 2.19 3.00
C LEU A 168 -23.15 2.97 4.12
N THR A 169 -23.91 3.24 5.18
CA THR A 169 -23.33 3.67 6.45
C THR A 169 -22.50 2.54 7.04
N TRP A 170 -21.52 2.88 7.88
CA TRP A 170 -20.75 1.87 8.60
C TRP A 170 -21.67 0.94 9.41
N ALA A 171 -22.66 1.49 10.13
CA ALA A 171 -23.65 0.72 10.88
C ALA A 171 -24.43 -0.26 10.00
N ASP A 172 -24.96 0.20 8.86
CA ASP A 172 -25.70 -0.66 7.94
C ASP A 172 -24.81 -1.73 7.32
N SER A 173 -23.54 -1.41 7.07
CA SER A 173 -22.59 -2.36 6.51
C SER A 173 -22.24 -3.49 7.47
N TYR A 174 -22.06 -3.19 8.77
CA TYR A 174 -21.80 -4.18 9.82
C TYR A 174 -23.02 -5.02 10.18
N ALA A 175 -24.22 -4.50 9.95
CA ALA A 175 -25.47 -5.24 10.16
C ALA A 175 -25.75 -6.29 9.08
N ARG A 176 -24.97 -6.30 7.98
CA ARG A 176 -25.14 -7.25 6.87
C ARG A 176 -24.13 -8.39 6.95
N GLU A 177 -24.58 -9.58 6.57
CA GLU A 177 -23.74 -10.78 6.50
C GLU A 177 -23.09 -10.99 5.11
N ASP A 178 -23.22 -10.02 4.21
CA ASP A 178 -22.81 -10.12 2.80
C ASP A 178 -21.41 -9.55 2.49
N GLY A 179 -20.63 -9.21 3.52
CA GLY A 179 -19.30 -8.61 3.34
C GLY A 179 -19.33 -7.15 2.88
N SER A 180 -20.46 -6.45 3.06
CA SER A 180 -20.62 -5.02 2.73
C SER A 180 -19.66 -4.06 3.44
N VAL A 181 -18.93 -4.52 4.47
CA VAL A 181 -18.00 -3.69 5.24
C VAL A 181 -16.69 -3.42 4.48
N GLY A 182 -16.16 -4.41 3.74
CA GLY A 182 -14.92 -4.23 2.95
C GLY A 182 -13.63 -4.14 3.76
N GLU A 183 -13.56 -4.86 4.88
CA GLU A 183 -12.34 -5.10 5.68
C GLU A 183 -11.50 -3.83 5.97
N PRO A 184 -12.08 -2.77 6.55
CA PRO A 184 -11.29 -1.65 7.05
C PRO A 184 -10.39 -2.12 8.19
N GLY A 185 -9.26 -1.44 8.41
CA GLY A 185 -8.43 -1.71 9.58
C GLY A 185 -7.62 -3.00 9.49
N VAL A 186 -7.25 -3.47 8.29
CA VAL A 186 -6.33 -4.61 8.17
C VAL A 186 -5.00 -4.22 8.80
N THR A 187 -4.53 -5.01 9.77
CA THR A 187 -3.27 -4.74 10.51
C THR A 187 -2.24 -5.84 10.34
N ASP A 188 -2.68 -7.03 9.97
CA ASP A 188 -1.80 -8.17 9.75
C ASP A 188 -2.32 -9.06 8.62
N LEU A 189 -1.39 -9.70 7.92
CA LEU A 189 -1.66 -10.63 6.83
C LEU A 189 -0.81 -11.88 7.06
N LEU A 190 -1.44 -13.05 6.93
CA LEU A 190 -0.74 -14.32 7.09
C LEU A 190 -1.19 -15.32 6.03
N PHE A 191 -0.22 -15.92 5.34
CA PHE A 191 -0.49 -17.12 4.55
C PHE A 191 -0.50 -18.35 5.46
N ILE A 192 -1.56 -19.14 5.34
CA ILE A 192 -1.73 -20.43 6.00
C ILE A 192 -1.74 -21.51 4.91
N ASP A 193 -0.89 -22.52 5.08
CA ASP A 193 -0.91 -23.69 4.21
C ASP A 193 -1.99 -24.67 4.70
N ASP A 194 -2.92 -25.03 3.82
CA ASP A 194 -3.94 -26.05 4.06
C ASP A 194 -3.93 -27.07 2.92
N GLN A 195 -3.41 -28.27 3.20
CA GLN A 195 -3.31 -29.37 2.23
C GLN A 195 -2.62 -28.97 0.90
N GLY A 196 -1.61 -28.10 0.95
CA GLY A 196 -0.91 -27.59 -0.23
C GLY A 196 -1.63 -26.44 -0.95
N GLN A 197 -2.72 -25.92 -0.40
CA GLN A 197 -3.30 -24.64 -0.81
C GLN A 197 -2.84 -23.53 0.13
N GLN A 198 -2.27 -22.47 -0.43
CA GLN A 198 -1.89 -21.27 0.29
C GLN A 198 -3.13 -20.38 0.45
N THR A 199 -3.66 -20.28 1.66
CA THR A 199 -4.81 -19.42 2.01
C THR A 199 -4.32 -18.17 2.70
N LEU A 200 -4.72 -16.99 2.22
CA LEU A 200 -4.41 -15.73 2.88
C LEU A 200 -5.48 -15.41 3.94
N VAL A 201 -5.05 -15.14 5.16
CA VAL A 201 -5.87 -14.61 6.25
C VAL A 201 -5.51 -13.16 6.49
N ALA A 202 -6.52 -12.30 6.50
CA ALA A 202 -6.38 -10.88 6.86
C ALA A 202 -6.96 -10.63 8.24
N VAL A 203 -6.13 -10.08 9.15
CA VAL A 203 -6.56 -9.73 10.50
C VAL A 203 -6.95 -8.26 10.52
N CYS A 204 -8.24 -8.02 10.72
CA CYS A 204 -8.81 -6.68 10.83
C CYS A 204 -9.07 -6.37 12.30
N VAL A 205 -8.62 -5.22 12.77
CA VAL A 205 -9.02 -4.72 14.08
C VAL A 205 -10.25 -3.85 13.87
N CYS A 206 -11.38 -4.24 14.46
CA CYS A 206 -12.55 -3.38 14.48
C CYS A 206 -12.21 -2.12 15.30
N VAL A 207 -12.20 -0.98 14.62
CA VAL A 207 -12.11 0.36 15.22
C VAL A 207 -13.49 0.90 15.55
#